data_AF-A0A6M0BYR9-F1
#
_entry.id   AF-A0A6M0BYR9-F1
#
_cell.length_a   1.000
_cell.length_b   1.000
_cell.length_c   1.000
_cell.angle_alpha   90.00
_cell.angle_beta   90.00
_cell.angle_gamma   90.00
#
_symmetry.space_group_name_H-M   'P 1'
#
loop_
_entity.id
_entity.type
_entity.pdbx_description
1 polymer ?
#
loop_
_entity_poly.entity_id
_entity_poly.type
_entity_poly.pdbx_seq_one_letter_code
_entity_poly.pdbx_strand_id
1 'polypeptide(L)'
;EAPELYNMVEILSQRAGLPMPGVYIVPTNTPNAFATGRDPEHAAVAVTEGIMRMLPEDELEAVIAHELSHIKNRDTLTQAVAATVAGAISWLAQIASYAMWFRGGSRGNNGPNPLVLLLTVMLAPVSATIIQMAISRTREYSADAGAAKLTGNPRALARALQRLDSSVRQMPMEGNPAFEPLLIMNGFSGRFMANLFATHPSTEDRVEQLLRLERELPGS
;
A
#
# COMPACT_ATOMS: atom_id res chain seq x y z
N GLU A 1 8.91 2.08 27.33
CA GLU A 1 7.52 1.58 27.41
C GLU A 1 6.58 2.71 27.04
N ALA A 2 5.53 2.46 26.24
CA ALA A 2 4.54 3.47 25.83
C ALA A 2 3.12 2.94 26.08
N PRO A 3 2.58 3.10 27.30
CA PRO A 3 1.30 2.50 27.69
C PRO A 3 0.11 3.07 26.90
N GLU A 4 0.16 4.33 26.51
CA GLU A 4 -0.88 4.99 25.71
C GLU A 4 -1.02 4.36 24.32
N LEU A 5 0.10 4.13 23.64
CA LEU A 5 0.13 3.45 22.34
C LEU A 5 -0.42 2.03 22.44
N TYR A 6 -0.02 1.28 23.48
CA TYR A 6 -0.50 -0.08 23.67
C TYR A 6 -2.02 -0.11 23.87
N ASN A 7 -2.55 0.77 24.72
CA ASN A 7 -3.99 0.88 24.98
C ASN A 7 -4.76 1.29 23.71
N MET A 8 -4.23 2.22 22.92
CA MET A 8 -4.81 2.63 21.65
C MET A 8 -4.92 1.46 20.67
N VAL A 9 -3.83 0.69 20.50
CA VAL A 9 -3.84 -0.50 19.63
C VAL A 9 -4.80 -1.57 20.17
N GLU A 10 -4.88 -1.76 21.49
CA GLU A 10 -5.78 -2.72 22.11
C GLU A 10 -7.26 -2.38 21.85
N ILE A 11 -7.66 -1.13 22.09
CA ILE A 11 -9.03 -0.66 21.84
C ILE A 11 -9.39 -0.80 20.37
N LEU A 12 -8.51 -0.38 19.46
CA LEU A 12 -8.75 -0.48 18.02
C LEU A 12 -8.81 -1.93 17.55
N SER A 13 -7.95 -2.81 18.07
CA SER A 13 -7.96 -4.25 17.76
C SER A 13 -9.27 -4.90 18.20
N GLN A 14 -9.75 -4.57 19.40
CA GLN A 14 -11.05 -5.02 19.90
C GLN A 14 -12.21 -4.53 19.00
N ARG A 15 -12.24 -3.24 18.64
CA ARG A 15 -13.24 -2.69 17.71
C ARG A 15 -13.18 -3.35 16.34
N ALA A 16 -11.98 -3.70 15.88
CA ALA A 16 -11.76 -4.37 14.60
C ALA A 16 -12.11 -5.87 14.64
N GLY A 17 -12.26 -6.47 15.83
CA GLY A 17 -12.45 -7.91 16.00
C GLY A 17 -11.17 -8.70 15.70
N LEU A 18 -10.00 -8.12 15.98
CA LEU A 18 -8.69 -8.71 15.77
C LEU A 18 -8.08 -9.14 17.11
N PRO A 19 -7.25 -10.21 17.13
CA PRO A 19 -6.38 -10.47 18.27
C PRO A 19 -5.37 -9.32 18.41
N MET A 20 -4.87 -9.11 19.63
CA MET A 20 -3.91 -8.04 19.91
C MET A 20 -2.60 -8.29 19.15
N PRO A 21 -2.20 -7.43 18.20
CA PRO A 21 -0.93 -7.58 17.51
C PRO A 21 0.24 -7.20 18.42
N GLY A 22 1.44 -7.65 18.08
CA GLY A 22 2.66 -7.15 18.72
C GLY A 22 2.85 -5.66 18.43
N VAL A 23 3.14 -4.84 19.43
CA VAL A 23 3.33 -3.38 19.29
C VAL A 23 4.80 -3.03 19.44
N TYR A 24 5.36 -2.35 18.45
CA TYR A 24 6.78 -1.99 18.41
C TYR A 24 6.99 -0.50 18.18
N ILE A 25 8.01 0.04 18.82
CA ILE A 25 8.48 1.41 18.58
C ILE A 25 9.84 1.34 17.92
N VAL A 26 9.97 1.99 16.77
CA VAL A 26 11.22 2.07 16.02
C VAL A 26 11.90 3.41 16.37
N PRO A 27 13.15 3.39 16.88
CA PRO A 27 13.87 4.59 17.32
C PRO A 27 14.43 5.37 16.13
N THR A 28 13.53 5.92 15.30
CA THR A 28 13.88 6.79 14.17
C THR A 28 13.03 8.05 14.18
N ASN A 29 13.64 9.15 13.75
CA ASN A 29 12.98 10.45 13.64
C ASN A 29 12.10 10.56 12.39
N THR A 30 12.30 9.69 11.40
CA THR A 30 11.45 9.63 10.23
C THR A 30 10.05 9.18 10.64
N PRO A 31 8.99 9.98 10.39
CA PRO A 31 7.62 9.58 10.65
C PRO A 31 7.21 8.40 9.76
N ASN A 32 6.85 7.29 10.38
CA ASN A 32 6.26 6.13 9.71
C ASN A 32 5.50 5.25 10.70
N ALA A 33 4.55 4.47 10.20
CA ALA A 33 3.97 3.32 10.88
C ALA A 33 3.64 2.25 9.84
N PHE A 34 3.64 0.99 10.22
CA PHE A 34 3.24 -0.08 9.32
C PHE A 34 2.77 -1.31 10.09
N ALA A 35 1.85 -2.05 9.49
CA ALA A 35 1.48 -3.38 9.92
C ALA A 35 2.20 -4.47 9.11
N THR A 36 2.51 -5.58 9.78
CA THR A 36 3.04 -6.79 9.13
C THR A 36 2.53 -8.04 9.84
N GLY A 37 2.66 -9.19 9.19
CA GLY A 37 2.19 -10.47 9.72
C GLY A 37 1.76 -11.42 8.62
N ARG A 38 1.72 -12.71 8.95
CA ARG A 38 1.24 -13.75 8.02
C ARG A 38 -0.28 -13.93 8.07
N ASP A 39 -0.88 -13.64 9.22
CA ASP A 39 -2.30 -13.71 9.52
C ASP A 39 -2.60 -12.79 10.72
N PRO A 40 -3.87 -12.45 11.00
CA PRO A 40 -4.24 -11.62 12.14
C PRO A 40 -3.67 -12.11 13.48
N GLU A 41 -3.63 -13.42 13.70
CA GLU A 41 -3.13 -14.05 14.92
C GLU A 41 -1.62 -13.87 15.12
N HIS A 42 -0.88 -13.60 14.06
CA HIS A 42 0.57 -13.38 14.05
C HIS A 42 0.92 -12.03 13.40
N ALA A 43 0.18 -10.99 13.76
CA ALA A 43 0.38 -9.63 13.28
C ALA A 43 1.20 -8.77 14.27
N ALA A 44 1.84 -7.74 13.72
CA ALA A 44 2.59 -6.72 14.44
C ALA A 44 2.32 -5.34 13.83
N VAL A 45 2.24 -4.33 14.69
CA VAL A 45 2.18 -2.92 14.33
C VAL A 45 3.45 -2.25 14.85
N ALA A 46 4.17 -1.58 13.96
CA ALA A 46 5.35 -0.82 14.30
C ALA A 46 5.09 0.67 14.03
N VAL A 47 5.42 1.53 14.99
CA VAL A 47 5.36 2.99 14.84
C VAL A 47 6.74 3.57 15.11
N THR A 48 7.12 4.65 14.42
CA THR A 48 8.38 5.33 14.70
C THR A 48 8.22 6.37 15.80
N GLU A 49 9.28 6.69 16.54
CA GLU A 49 9.23 7.83 17.46
C GLU A 49 8.92 9.15 16.75
N GLY A 50 9.38 9.28 15.49
CA GLY A 50 9.10 10.41 14.63
C GLY A 50 7.60 10.64 14.42
N ILE A 51 6.83 9.58 14.14
CA ILE A 51 5.39 9.73 13.91
C ILE A 51 4.65 10.04 15.21
N MET A 52 5.07 9.44 16.34
CA MET A 52 4.47 9.69 17.64
C MET A 52 4.66 11.13 18.12
N ARG A 53 5.79 11.76 17.79
CA ARG A 53 6.03 13.19 18.09
C ARG A 53 5.34 14.13 17.11
N MET A 54 5.08 13.65 15.89
CA MET A 54 4.53 14.46 14.81
C MET A 54 3.01 14.51 14.84
N LEU A 55 2.33 13.38 15.05
CA LEU A 55 0.88 13.30 14.96
C LEU A 55 0.22 13.52 16.33
N PRO A 56 -0.83 14.35 16.40
CA PRO A 56 -1.75 14.35 17.54
C PRO A 56 -2.37 12.96 17.76
N GLU A 57 -2.92 12.73 18.96
CA GLU A 57 -3.43 11.42 19.38
C GLU A 57 -4.51 10.87 18.43
N ASP A 58 -5.45 11.69 17.98
CA ASP A 58 -6.53 11.30 17.06
C ASP A 58 -6.02 10.95 15.66
N GLU A 59 -5.01 11.70 15.17
CA GLU A 59 -4.35 11.43 13.90
C GLU A 59 -3.53 10.13 13.96
N LEU A 60 -2.83 9.88 15.08
CA LEU A 60 -2.10 8.64 15.30
C LEU A 60 -3.05 7.44 15.43
N GLU A 61 -4.17 7.58 16.16
CA GLU A 61 -5.22 6.57 16.26
C GLU A 61 -5.75 6.23 14.87
N ALA A 62 -6.00 7.23 14.03
CA ALA A 62 -6.47 7.03 12.66
C ALA A 62 -5.47 6.30 11.77
N VAL A 63 -4.17 6.63 11.87
CA VAL A 63 -3.10 5.91 11.15
C VAL A 63 -3.01 4.46 11.63
N ILE A 64 -3.05 4.19 12.93
CA ILE A 64 -3.02 2.82 13.46
C ILE A 64 -4.28 2.05 13.02
N ALA A 65 -5.45 2.68 13.00
CA ALA A 65 -6.68 2.07 12.53
C ALA A 65 -6.62 1.71 11.03
N HIS A 66 -5.90 2.49 10.22
CA HIS A 66 -5.61 2.18 8.82
C HIS A 66 -4.72 0.92 8.71
N GLU A 67 -3.63 0.86 9.46
CA GLU A 67 -2.74 -0.31 9.50
C GLU A 67 -3.45 -1.59 9.98
N LEU A 68 -4.30 -1.49 11.00
CA LEU A 68 -5.13 -2.59 11.47
C LEU A 68 -6.17 -3.04 10.42
N SER A 69 -6.66 -2.11 9.59
CA SER A 69 -7.57 -2.44 8.51
C SER A 69 -6.87 -3.28 7.43
N HIS A 70 -5.59 -3.05 7.15
CA HIS A 70 -4.80 -3.95 6.29
C HIS A 70 -4.68 -5.37 6.87
N ILE A 71 -4.41 -5.49 8.17
CA ILE A 71 -4.36 -6.79 8.85
C ILE A 71 -5.70 -7.52 8.71
N LYS A 72 -6.80 -6.81 8.99
CA LYS A 72 -8.16 -7.36 8.90
C LYS A 72 -8.51 -7.83 7.49
N ASN A 73 -8.11 -7.07 6.48
CA ASN A 73 -8.37 -7.38 5.07
C ASN A 73 -7.41 -8.45 4.51
N ARG A 74 -6.46 -8.95 5.32
CA ARG A 74 -5.42 -9.92 4.93
C ARG A 74 -4.62 -9.45 3.74
N ASP A 75 -4.28 -8.17 3.77
CA ASP A 75 -3.77 -7.49 2.61
C ASP A 75 -2.39 -8.02 2.19
N THR A 76 -1.54 -8.43 3.12
CA THR A 76 -0.25 -9.06 2.81
C THR A 76 -0.40 -10.33 1.96
N LEU A 77 -1.43 -11.15 2.24
CA LEU A 77 -1.70 -12.38 1.49
C LEU A 77 -2.23 -12.08 0.08
N THR A 78 -3.19 -11.16 -0.03
CA THR A 78 -3.77 -10.78 -1.34
C THR A 78 -2.70 -10.23 -2.28
N GLN A 79 -1.75 -9.43 -1.76
CA GLN A 79 -0.64 -8.90 -2.54
C GLN A 79 0.35 -10.00 -2.95
N ALA A 80 0.68 -10.94 -2.06
CA ALA A 80 1.54 -12.07 -2.39
C ALA A 80 0.93 -12.97 -3.48
N VAL A 81 -0.38 -13.25 -3.41
CA VAL A 81 -1.10 -14.02 -4.42
C VAL A 81 -1.14 -13.27 -5.74
N ALA A 82 -1.50 -11.98 -5.74
CA ALA A 82 -1.54 -11.16 -6.95
C ALA A 82 -0.16 -11.09 -7.63
N ALA A 83 0.90 -10.86 -6.85
CA ALA A 83 2.28 -10.84 -7.35
C ALA A 83 2.70 -12.20 -7.93
N THR A 84 2.32 -13.30 -7.28
CA THR A 84 2.61 -14.67 -7.77
C THR A 84 1.91 -14.94 -9.10
N VAL A 85 0.63 -14.58 -9.23
CA VAL A 85 -0.14 -14.74 -10.47
C VAL A 85 0.43 -13.86 -11.58
N ALA A 86 0.73 -12.58 -11.29
CA ALA A 86 1.33 -11.67 -12.26
C ALA A 86 2.72 -12.16 -12.72
N GLY A 87 3.53 -12.69 -11.79
CA GLY A 87 4.83 -13.31 -12.08
C GLY A 87 4.69 -14.54 -12.96
N ALA A 88 3.73 -15.43 -12.67
CA ALA A 88 3.45 -16.61 -13.47
C ALA A 88 3.00 -16.27 -14.90
N ILE A 89 2.12 -15.29 -15.06
CA ILE A 89 1.67 -14.81 -16.38
C ILE A 89 2.87 -14.22 -17.16
N SER A 90 3.68 -13.40 -16.50
CA SER A 90 4.87 -12.79 -17.11
C SER A 90 5.89 -13.84 -17.53
N TRP A 91 6.10 -14.88 -16.72
CA TRP A 91 7.00 -15.98 -17.03
C TRP A 91 6.49 -16.83 -18.20
N LEU A 92 5.18 -17.14 -18.24
CA LEU A 92 4.57 -17.84 -19.37
C LEU A 92 4.67 -17.04 -20.68
N ALA A 93 4.45 -15.72 -20.60
CA ALA A 93 4.63 -14.83 -21.75
C ALA A 93 6.08 -14.83 -22.25
N GLN A 94 7.06 -14.78 -21.34
CA GLN A 94 8.48 -14.88 -21.69
C GLN A 94 8.85 -16.21 -22.33
N ILE A 95 8.37 -17.35 -21.78
CA ILE A 95 8.60 -18.68 -22.37
C ILE A 95 8.00 -18.76 -23.77
N ALA A 96 6.76 -18.29 -23.94
CA ALA A 96 6.10 -18.28 -25.24
C ALA A 96 6.89 -17.44 -26.26
N SER A 97 7.37 -16.26 -25.86
CA SER A 97 8.19 -15.39 -26.70
C SER A 97 9.55 -16.00 -27.05
N TYR A 98 10.22 -16.64 -26.09
CA TYR A 98 11.48 -17.36 -26.32
C TYR A 98 11.27 -18.55 -27.28
N ALA A 99 10.24 -19.36 -27.04
CA ALA A 99 9.89 -20.49 -27.89
C ALA A 99 9.58 -20.04 -29.33
N MET A 100 8.90 -18.92 -29.51
CA MET A 100 8.62 -18.35 -30.84
C MET A 100 9.89 -17.79 -31.52
N TRP A 101 10.79 -17.16 -30.77
CA TRP A 101 12.07 -16.65 -31.29
C TRP A 101 12.98 -17.79 -31.79
N PHE A 102 13.10 -18.88 -31.03
CA PHE A 102 13.94 -20.02 -31.40
C PHE A 102 13.28 -20.94 -32.46
N ARG A 103 11.94 -20.96 -32.55
CA ARG A 103 11.21 -21.69 -33.60
C ARG A 103 11.18 -20.93 -34.94
N GLY A 104 11.43 -19.62 -34.95
CA GLY A 104 11.47 -18.77 -36.14
C GLY A 104 12.63 -19.01 -37.12
N GLY A 105 13.58 -19.90 -36.80
CA GLY A 105 14.70 -20.28 -37.69
C GLY A 105 14.34 -21.30 -38.78
N SER A 106 13.16 -21.90 -38.76
CA SER A 106 12.75 -22.89 -39.77
C SER A 106 11.96 -22.21 -40.89
N ARG A 107 12.62 -22.03 -42.04
CA ARG A 107 12.17 -21.45 -43.31
C ARG A 107 10.76 -21.89 -43.77
N GLY A 108 9.71 -21.32 -43.22
CA GLY A 108 8.33 -21.52 -43.67
C GLY A 108 7.50 -20.27 -43.44
N ASN A 109 6.82 -19.79 -44.48
CA ASN A 109 6.15 -18.49 -44.63
C ASN A 109 4.94 -18.23 -43.68
N ASN A 110 4.80 -18.99 -42.58
CA ASN A 110 3.65 -18.96 -41.65
C ASN A 110 4.08 -18.75 -40.17
N GLY A 111 5.20 -18.07 -39.91
CA GLY A 111 5.58 -17.67 -38.55
C GLY A 111 4.67 -16.56 -38.00
N PRO A 112 4.42 -16.49 -36.68
CA PRO A 112 3.68 -15.37 -36.09
C PRO A 112 4.36 -14.04 -36.43
N ASN A 113 3.57 -13.03 -36.82
CA ASN A 113 4.08 -11.74 -37.27
C ASN A 113 4.99 -11.13 -36.17
N PRO A 114 6.27 -10.83 -36.46
CA PRO A 114 7.22 -10.32 -35.46
C PRO A 114 6.76 -9.01 -34.81
N LEU A 115 5.93 -8.22 -35.51
CA LEU A 115 5.30 -7.02 -34.95
C LEU A 115 4.28 -7.36 -33.85
N VAL A 116 3.48 -8.41 -34.05
CA VAL A 116 2.49 -8.92 -33.06
C VAL A 116 3.22 -9.51 -31.85
N LEU A 117 4.34 -10.20 -32.08
CA LEU A 117 5.17 -10.74 -31.01
C LEU A 117 5.76 -9.62 -30.14
N LEU A 118 6.33 -8.59 -30.77
CA LEU A 118 6.87 -7.42 -30.09
C LEU A 118 5.79 -6.67 -29.29
N LEU A 119 4.62 -6.46 -29.88
CA LEU A 119 3.46 -5.88 -29.21
C LEU A 119 3.05 -6.71 -27.98
N THR A 120 2.99 -8.03 -28.09
CA THR A 120 2.62 -8.90 -26.97
C THR A 120 3.62 -8.83 -25.82
N VAL A 121 4.92 -8.85 -26.13
CA VAL A 121 6.01 -8.74 -25.14
C VAL A 121 6.01 -7.39 -24.42
N MET A 122 5.63 -6.32 -25.10
CA MET A 122 5.52 -4.99 -24.51
C MET A 122 4.22 -4.78 -23.72
N LEU A 123 3.09 -5.25 -24.24
CA LEU A 123 1.77 -5.00 -23.66
C LEU A 123 1.46 -5.89 -22.45
N ALA A 124 1.96 -7.13 -22.40
CA ALA A 124 1.75 -8.02 -21.27
C ALA A 124 2.25 -7.45 -19.93
N PRO A 125 3.52 -7.01 -19.79
CA PRO A 125 4.01 -6.44 -18.53
C PRO A 125 3.29 -5.13 -18.20
N VAL A 126 2.99 -4.26 -19.18
CA VAL A 126 2.24 -3.02 -18.95
C VAL A 126 0.85 -3.31 -18.38
N SER A 127 0.15 -4.30 -18.94
CA SER A 127 -1.18 -4.71 -18.45
C SER A 127 -1.11 -5.25 -17.03
N ALA A 128 -0.10 -6.07 -16.72
CA ALA A 128 0.11 -6.61 -15.37
C ALA A 128 0.38 -5.49 -14.35
N THR A 129 1.21 -4.50 -14.69
CA THR A 129 1.48 -3.35 -13.81
C THR A 129 0.21 -2.53 -13.56
N ILE A 130 -0.60 -2.28 -14.60
CA ILE A 130 -1.88 -1.56 -14.46
C ILE A 130 -2.82 -2.30 -13.50
N ILE A 131 -2.97 -3.62 -13.67
CA ILE A 131 -3.82 -4.43 -12.79
C ILE A 131 -3.29 -4.39 -11.36
N GLN A 132 -1.97 -4.53 -11.16
CA GLN A 132 -1.36 -4.49 -9.84
C GLN A 132 -1.58 -3.14 -9.15
N MET A 133 -1.39 -2.03 -9.88
CA MET A 133 -1.66 -0.68 -9.36
C MET A 133 -3.13 -0.49 -8.99
N ALA A 134 -4.06 -0.97 -9.81
CA ALA A 134 -5.48 -0.88 -9.53
C ALA A 134 -5.85 -1.64 -8.24
N ILE A 135 -5.35 -2.86 -8.07
CA ILE A 135 -5.54 -3.66 -6.86
C ILE A 135 -4.98 -2.92 -5.63
N SER A 136 -3.78 -2.34 -5.74
CA SER A 136 -3.15 -1.60 -4.65
C SER A 136 -4.01 -0.41 -4.21
N ARG A 137 -4.46 0.43 -5.16
CA ARG A 137 -5.32 1.59 -4.88
C ARG A 137 -6.64 1.20 -4.21
N THR A 138 -7.30 0.14 -4.69
CA THR A 138 -8.55 -0.33 -4.09
C THR A 138 -8.36 -0.72 -2.62
N ARG A 139 -7.21 -1.30 -2.26
CA ARG A 139 -6.91 -1.69 -0.86
C ARG A 139 -6.70 -0.48 0.02
N GLU A 140 -5.94 0.50 -0.44
CA GLU A 140 -5.71 1.76 0.29
C GLU A 140 -7.04 2.45 0.60
N TYR A 141 -7.95 2.58 -0.38
CA TYR A 141 -9.29 3.13 -0.14
C TYR A 141 -10.12 2.27 0.81
N SER A 142 -9.98 0.94 0.77
CA SER A 142 -10.65 0.04 1.70
C SER A 142 -10.14 0.18 3.13
N ALA A 143 -8.83 0.41 3.30
CA ALA A 143 -8.19 0.62 4.59
C ALA A 143 -8.54 2.01 5.15
N ASP A 144 -8.60 3.04 4.30
CA ASP A 144 -9.10 4.38 4.67
C ASP A 144 -10.55 4.34 5.17
N ALA A 145 -11.42 3.63 4.46
CA ALA A 145 -12.80 3.42 4.90
C ALA A 145 -12.88 2.59 6.19
N GLY A 146 -12.02 1.59 6.34
CA GLY A 146 -11.89 0.80 7.57
C GLY A 146 -11.49 1.66 8.77
N ALA A 147 -10.46 2.48 8.61
CA ALA A 147 -9.99 3.42 9.62
C ALA A 147 -11.08 4.42 10.01
N ALA A 148 -11.73 5.04 9.03
CA ALA A 148 -12.85 5.97 9.25
C ALA A 148 -13.98 5.33 10.06
N LYS A 149 -14.29 4.05 9.79
CA LYS A 149 -15.32 3.30 10.53
C LYS A 149 -14.87 2.92 11.94
N LEU A 150 -13.61 2.57 12.13
CA LEU A 150 -13.06 2.15 13.42
C LEU A 150 -12.88 3.31 14.41
N THR A 151 -12.48 4.48 13.91
CA THR A 151 -12.29 5.69 14.71
C THR A 151 -13.54 6.56 14.76
N GLY A 152 -14.45 6.42 13.78
CA GLY A 152 -15.56 7.35 13.60
C GLY A 152 -15.13 8.75 13.16
N ASN A 153 -13.85 8.94 12.81
CA ASN A 153 -13.24 10.23 12.52
C ASN A 153 -12.39 10.18 11.24
N PRO A 154 -13.03 10.16 10.05
CA PRO A 154 -12.31 10.20 8.78
C PRO A 154 -11.42 11.44 8.61
N ARG A 155 -11.79 12.56 9.24
CA ARG A 155 -11.02 13.81 9.19
C ARG A 155 -9.65 13.69 9.86
N ALA A 156 -9.55 12.92 10.94
CA ALA A 156 -8.26 12.69 11.59
C ALA A 156 -7.28 12.00 10.63
N LEU A 157 -7.71 10.98 9.90
CA LEU A 157 -6.86 10.33 8.90
C LEU A 157 -6.47 11.30 7.77
N ALA A 158 -7.42 12.12 7.30
CA ALA A 158 -7.15 13.10 6.26
C ALA A 158 -6.07 14.13 6.69
N ARG A 159 -6.16 14.64 7.94
CA ARG A 159 -5.13 15.55 8.48
C ARG A 159 -3.78 14.85 8.67
N ALA A 160 -3.79 13.62 9.15
CA ALA A 160 -2.58 12.82 9.33
C ALA A 160 -1.84 12.66 7.98
N LEU A 161 -2.57 12.28 6.93
CA LEU A 161 -2.02 12.16 5.57
C LEU A 161 -1.43 13.47 5.06
N GLN A 162 -2.15 14.59 5.22
CA GLN A 162 -1.63 15.92 4.83
C GLN A 162 -0.37 16.32 5.60
N ARG A 163 -0.33 16.05 6.91
CA ARG A 163 0.81 16.38 7.77
C ARG A 163 2.02 15.53 7.41
N LEU A 164 1.83 14.23 7.22
CA LEU A 164 2.86 13.33 6.73
C LEU A 164 3.38 13.83 5.36
N ASP A 165 2.49 14.11 4.40
CA ASP A 165 2.85 14.53 3.02
C ASP A 165 3.69 15.80 3.03
N SER A 166 3.29 16.76 3.87
CA SER A 166 4.04 17.99 4.08
C SER A 166 5.45 17.75 4.67
N SER A 167 5.60 16.75 5.54
CA SER A 167 6.89 16.38 6.15
C SER A 167 7.83 15.76 5.12
N VAL A 168 7.34 14.82 4.31
CA VAL A 168 8.13 14.17 3.24
C VAL A 168 8.58 15.18 2.19
N ARG A 169 7.74 16.16 1.83
CA ARG A 169 8.14 17.23 0.91
C ARG A 169 9.26 18.10 1.46
N GLN A 170 9.37 18.25 2.78
CA GLN A 170 10.39 19.06 3.45
C GLN A 170 11.68 18.30 3.70
N MET A 171 11.59 17.00 4.00
CA MET A 171 12.73 16.10 4.21
C MET A 171 12.52 14.82 3.40
N PRO A 172 12.92 14.81 2.11
CA PRO A 172 12.88 13.61 1.29
C PRO A 172 13.65 12.48 1.97
N MET A 173 13.10 11.28 1.93
CA MET A 173 13.71 10.10 2.54
C MET A 173 14.94 9.65 1.75
N GLU A 174 16.11 9.67 2.40
CA GLU A 174 17.29 8.95 1.91
C GLU A 174 17.21 7.50 2.40
N GLY A 175 16.88 6.57 1.50
CA GLY A 175 16.69 5.17 1.85
C GLY A 175 16.68 4.23 0.64
N ASN A 176 16.63 2.92 0.89
CA ASN A 176 16.51 1.94 -0.19
C ASN A 176 15.04 1.90 -0.68
N PRO A 177 14.78 2.14 -1.98
CA PRO A 177 13.43 2.08 -2.57
C PRO A 177 12.70 0.75 -2.33
N ALA A 178 13.43 -0.34 -2.04
CA ALA A 178 12.84 -1.64 -1.70
C ALA A 178 11.96 -1.62 -0.44
N PHE A 179 12.08 -0.61 0.42
CA PHE A 179 11.25 -0.44 1.61
C PHE A 179 9.99 0.42 1.36
N GLU A 180 9.76 0.92 0.15
CA GLU A 180 8.56 1.73 -0.20
C GLU A 180 7.23 1.06 0.23
N PRO A 181 7.03 -0.25 0.08
CA PRO A 181 5.80 -0.92 0.53
C PRO A 181 5.58 -0.93 2.06
N LEU A 182 6.57 -0.51 2.86
CA LEU A 182 6.47 -0.41 4.32
C LEU A 182 6.29 1.04 4.79
N LEU A 183 6.19 1.99 3.86
CA LEU A 183 6.01 3.40 4.19
C LEU A 183 4.53 3.78 4.04
N ILE A 184 3.99 4.55 4.99
CA ILE A 184 2.62 5.11 4.87
C ILE A 184 2.49 5.99 3.62
N MET A 185 3.62 6.56 3.17
CA MET A 185 3.65 7.46 2.05
C MET A 185 4.90 7.28 1.19
N ASN A 186 4.76 7.71 -0.06
CA ASN A 186 5.82 7.73 -1.04
C ASN A 186 6.86 8.84 -0.74
N GLY A 187 7.93 8.44 -0.04
CA GLY A 187 9.03 9.31 0.40
C GLY A 187 10.14 9.60 -0.61
N PHE A 188 10.15 8.89 -1.74
CA PHE A 188 11.27 8.91 -2.70
C PHE A 188 11.04 9.95 -3.81
N SER A 189 11.99 10.86 -3.99
CA SER A 189 11.89 11.97 -4.94
C SER A 189 11.88 11.49 -6.40
N GLY A 190 10.71 11.53 -7.05
CA GLY A 190 10.55 11.14 -8.47
C GLY A 190 9.39 11.86 -9.16
N ARG A 191 9.40 13.20 -9.18
CA ARG A 191 8.38 14.05 -9.82
C ARG A 191 8.19 13.65 -11.30
N PHE A 192 6.94 13.39 -11.69
CA PHE A 192 6.42 13.01 -13.02
C PHE A 192 6.31 11.50 -13.35
N MET A 193 7.24 10.64 -12.91
CA MET A 193 7.14 9.17 -13.12
C MET A 193 6.71 8.39 -11.88
N ALA A 194 6.75 8.99 -10.68
CA ALA A 194 6.28 8.34 -9.46
C ALA A 194 4.77 8.04 -9.50
N ASN A 195 3.92 8.85 -10.14
CA ASN A 195 2.47 8.60 -10.14
C ASN A 195 2.03 7.35 -10.94
N LEU A 196 2.88 6.85 -11.84
CA LEU A 196 2.62 5.66 -12.66
C LEU A 196 3.24 4.38 -12.07
N PHE A 197 3.98 4.49 -10.97
CA PHE A 197 4.62 3.37 -10.27
C PHE A 197 4.45 3.45 -8.74
N ALA A 198 3.80 4.49 -8.23
CA ALA A 198 3.43 4.63 -6.82
C ALA A 198 2.44 3.53 -6.49
N THR A 199 2.79 2.71 -5.50
CA THR A 199 1.90 1.66 -5.01
C THR A 199 0.71 2.25 -4.24
N HIS A 200 0.79 3.52 -3.84
CA HIS A 200 -0.29 4.26 -3.17
C HIS A 200 -0.99 5.27 -4.11
N PRO A 201 -2.31 5.47 -3.98
CA PRO A 201 -3.00 6.59 -4.61
C PRO A 201 -2.48 7.94 -4.06
N SER A 202 -2.77 9.04 -4.77
CA SER A 202 -2.31 10.35 -4.33
C SER A 202 -2.91 10.71 -2.95
N THR A 203 -2.15 11.46 -2.16
CA THR A 203 -2.60 11.99 -0.87
C THR A 203 -3.89 12.79 -1.05
N GLU A 204 -3.97 13.59 -2.12
CA GLU A 204 -5.13 14.41 -2.45
C GLU A 204 -6.39 13.57 -2.71
N ASP A 205 -6.29 12.48 -3.49
CA ASP A 205 -7.44 11.59 -3.79
C ASP A 205 -7.95 10.89 -2.52
N ARG A 206 -7.04 10.43 -1.64
CA ARG A 206 -7.40 9.79 -0.36
C ARG A 206 -8.10 10.78 0.57
N VAL A 207 -7.58 12.00 0.68
CA VAL A 207 -8.16 13.07 1.49
C VAL A 207 -9.56 13.42 0.99
N GLU A 208 -9.75 13.58 -0.33
CA GLU A 208 -11.08 13.86 -0.90
C GLU A 208 -12.09 12.76 -0.55
N GLN A 209 -11.68 11.49 -0.68
CA GLN A 209 -12.53 10.35 -0.38
C GLN A 209 -12.88 10.26 1.12
N LEU A 210 -11.93 10.55 2.02
CA LEU A 210 -12.19 10.60 3.46
C LEU A 210 -13.19 11.72 3.83
N LEU A 211 -13.05 12.90 3.24
CA LEU A 211 -13.98 14.01 3.43
C LEU A 211 -15.37 13.73 2.81
N ARG A 212 -15.44 12.85 1.81
CA ARG A 212 -16.71 12.33 1.32
C ARG A 212 -17.34 11.36 2.32
N LEU A 213 -16.57 10.40 2.85
CA LEU A 213 -17.05 9.46 3.88
C LEU A 213 -17.57 10.19 5.12
N GLU A 214 -16.91 11.27 5.53
CA GLU A 214 -17.38 12.12 6.64
C GLU A 214 -18.82 12.62 6.43
N ARG A 215 -19.15 13.05 5.20
CA ARG A 215 -20.49 13.55 4.87
C ARG A 215 -21.55 12.45 4.82
N GLU A 216 -21.12 11.21 4.62
CA GLU A 216 -21.98 10.03 4.53
C GLU A 216 -22.20 9.36 5.90
N LEU A 217 -21.31 9.60 6.89
CA LEU A 217 -21.50 9.15 8.26
C LEU A 217 -22.61 9.97 8.94
N PRO A 218 -23.70 9.35 9.40
CA PRO A 218 -24.77 10.07 10.09
C PRO A 218 -24.27 10.57 11.44
N GLY A 219 -24.06 11.90 11.54
CA GLY A 219 -23.92 12.68 12.77
C GLY A 219 -22.97 12.12 13.82
N SER A 220 -21.70 12.52 13.76
CA SER A 220 -20.84 12.63 14.94
C SER A 220 -21.42 13.62 15.95
#